data_AF-A0A4P9VE42-F1
#
_entry.id   AF-A0A4P9VE42-F1
#
_cell.length_a   1.000
_cell.length_b   1.000
_cell.length_c   1.000
_cell.angle_alpha   90.00
_cell.angle_beta   90.00
_cell.angle_gamma   90.00
#
_symmetry.space_group_name_H-M   'P 1'
#
loop_
_entity.id
_entity.type
_entity.pdbx_description
1 polymer ?
#
loop_
_entity_poly.entity_id
_entity_poly.type
_entity_poly.pdbx_seq_one_letter_code
_entity_poly.pdbx_strand_id
1 'polypeptide(L)'
;MHQWFVKQGRIGIVRDGNFLNLYVDPEGCDKCLLTALDAKEITEILTTLAHEIWEGQIEREEYTQQYIETESGHFQWKNSGSVITVGVSSDFSAIEIKINGNSPFKMSINQVVEFIQIVQMYLSD
;
A
#
# COMPACT_ATOMS: atom_id res chain seq x y z
N MET A 1 -8.93 -12.87 2.31
CA MET A 1 -8.08 -11.99 3.13
C MET A 1 -6.68 -12.56 3.05
N HIS A 2 -5.71 -11.74 2.67
CA HIS A 2 -4.29 -12.10 2.70
C HIS A 2 -3.62 -11.32 3.84
N GLN A 3 -2.72 -11.96 4.57
CA GLN A 3 -2.02 -11.33 5.68
C GLN A 3 -0.59 -11.87 5.77
N TRP A 4 0.35 -10.98 6.07
CA TRP A 4 1.77 -11.29 6.20
C TRP A 4 2.29 -10.80 7.55
N PHE A 5 3.16 -11.60 8.15
CA PHE A 5 4.15 -11.10 9.10
C PHE A 5 5.32 -10.61 8.28
N VAL A 6 5.64 -9.33 8.41
CA VAL A 6 6.75 -8.70 7.69
C VAL A 6 7.92 -8.48 8.65
N LYS A 7 9.04 -7.91 8.17
CA LYS A 7 10.22 -7.62 9.02
C LYS A 7 9.86 -6.95 10.35
N GLN A 8 8.91 -6.01 10.34
CA GLN A 8 8.35 -5.41 11.54
C GLN A 8 6.85 -5.19 11.35
N GLY A 9 6.04 -5.80 12.21
CA GLY A 9 4.59 -5.69 12.17
C GLY A 9 3.91 -6.65 11.20
N ARG A 10 2.66 -6.35 10.89
CA ARG A 10 1.78 -7.16 10.02
C ARG A 10 1.06 -6.29 9.01
N ILE A 11 0.91 -6.83 7.81
CA ILE A 11 0.13 -6.21 6.75
C ILE A 11 -0.99 -7.15 6.34
N GLY A 12 -2.19 -6.60 6.13
CA GLY A 12 -3.34 -7.34 5.65
C GLY A 12 -3.99 -6.67 4.44
N ILE A 13 -4.46 -7.46 3.49
CA ILE A 13 -5.20 -7.00 2.31
C ILE A 13 -6.55 -7.71 2.28
N VAL A 14 -7.61 -6.92 2.15
CA VAL A 14 -8.99 -7.42 2.01
C VAL A 14 -9.66 -6.71 0.83
N ARG A 15 -10.23 -7.50 -0.09
CA ARG A 15 -11.10 -6.96 -1.14
C ARG A 15 -12.45 -6.55 -0.55
N ASP A 16 -12.90 -5.36 -0.90
CA ASP A 16 -14.19 -4.77 -0.52
C ASP A 16 -14.86 -4.18 -1.76
N GLY A 17 -15.63 -5.02 -2.47
CA GLY A 17 -16.22 -4.67 -3.75
C GLY A 17 -15.16 -4.32 -4.79
N ASN A 18 -15.19 -3.07 -5.25
CA ASN A 18 -14.25 -2.49 -6.22
C ASN A 18 -13.04 -1.80 -5.56
N PHE A 19 -12.85 -1.98 -4.25
CA PHE A 19 -11.77 -1.38 -3.48
C PHE A 19 -10.92 -2.47 -2.82
N LEU A 20 -9.70 -2.10 -2.45
CA LEU A 20 -8.84 -2.92 -1.58
C LEU A 20 -8.57 -2.17 -0.28
N ASN A 21 -8.82 -2.81 0.85
CA ASN A 21 -8.50 -2.29 2.17
C ASN A 21 -7.12 -2.80 2.59
N LEU A 22 -6.19 -1.88 2.86
CA LEU A 22 -4.91 -2.17 3.47
C LEU A 22 -4.96 -1.99 4.99
N TYR A 23 -4.55 -3.02 5.69
CA TYR A 23 -4.40 -3.08 7.14
C TYR A 23 -2.90 -3.06 7.44
N VAL A 24 -2.51 -2.24 8.41
CA VAL A 24 -1.13 -2.13 8.88
C VAL A 24 -1.18 -2.16 10.40
N ASP A 25 -0.56 -3.18 10.99
CA ASP A 25 -0.42 -3.34 12.43
C ASP A 25 1.08 -3.35 12.76
N PRO A 26 1.66 -2.22 13.21
CA PRO A 26 3.09 -2.13 13.49
C PRO A 26 3.50 -2.87 14.78
N GLU A 27 2.60 -3.61 15.44
CA GLU A 27 2.89 -4.42 16.64
C GLU A 27 3.55 -3.63 17.78
N GLY A 28 3.03 -2.42 18.05
CA GLY A 28 3.54 -1.53 19.09
C GLY A 28 4.69 -0.62 18.66
N CYS A 29 5.12 -0.71 17.40
CA CYS A 29 5.99 0.29 16.75
C CYS A 29 5.18 1.41 16.09
N ASP A 30 5.87 2.35 15.43
CA ASP A 30 5.28 3.47 14.71
C ASP A 30 4.95 3.15 13.24
N LYS A 31 5.62 2.14 12.65
CA LYS A 31 5.51 1.74 11.25
C LYS A 31 5.74 0.24 11.05
N CYS A 32 5.21 -0.30 9.93
CA CYS A 32 5.61 -1.61 9.44
C CYS A 32 6.85 -1.48 8.55
N LEU A 33 7.71 -2.49 8.57
CA LEU A 33 8.87 -2.59 7.69
C LEU A 33 8.77 -3.84 6.84
N LEU A 34 8.99 -3.69 5.54
CA LEU A 34 8.98 -4.76 4.56
C LEU A 34 10.40 -5.02 4.09
N THR A 35 10.78 -6.29 4.07
CA THR A 35 11.92 -6.74 3.25
C THR A 35 11.58 -6.64 1.76
N ALA A 36 12.59 -6.77 0.90
CA ALA A 36 12.36 -6.87 -0.54
C ALA A 36 11.46 -8.06 -0.92
N LEU A 37 11.56 -9.18 -0.19
CA LEU A 37 10.71 -10.35 -0.42
C LEU A 37 9.26 -10.05 -0.02
N ASP A 38 9.03 -9.47 1.17
CA ASP A 38 7.68 -9.09 1.62
C ASP A 38 7.01 -8.15 0.62
N ALA A 39 7.75 -7.13 0.16
CA ALA A 39 7.26 -6.16 -0.81
C ALA A 39 6.93 -6.79 -2.16
N LYS A 40 7.75 -7.74 -2.63
CA LYS A 40 7.48 -8.48 -3.87
C LYS A 40 6.19 -9.31 -3.77
N GLU A 41 6.03 -10.08 -2.69
CA GLU A 41 4.83 -10.91 -2.50
C GLU A 41 3.56 -10.05 -2.37
N ILE A 42 3.63 -8.94 -1.63
CA ILE A 42 2.50 -8.02 -1.46
C ILE A 42 2.11 -7.37 -2.80
N THR A 43 3.09 -6.92 -3.59
CA THR A 43 2.82 -6.30 -4.89
C THR A 43 2.27 -7.30 -5.91
N GLU A 44 2.73 -8.55 -5.89
CA GLU A 44 2.16 -9.62 -6.73
C GLU A 44 0.67 -9.85 -6.41
N ILE A 45 0.30 -9.98 -5.12
CA ILE A 45 -1.09 -10.15 -4.72
C ILE A 45 -1.94 -8.92 -5.04
N LEU A 46 -1.45 -7.71 -4.78
CA LEU A 46 -2.15 -6.47 -5.15
C LEU A 46 -2.37 -6.39 -6.65
N THR A 47 -1.39 -6.78 -7.47
CA THR A 47 -1.50 -6.79 -8.92
C THR A 47 -2.61 -7.74 -9.39
N THR A 48 -2.64 -8.97 -8.87
CA THR A 48 -3.70 -9.93 -9.18
C THR A 48 -5.08 -9.39 -8.81
N LEU A 49 -5.25 -8.90 -7.59
CA LEU A 49 -6.53 -8.38 -7.12
C LEU A 49 -6.97 -7.12 -7.88
N ALA A 50 -6.04 -6.21 -8.19
CA ALA A 50 -6.32 -5.02 -8.97
C ALA A 50 -6.79 -5.38 -10.39
N HIS A 51 -6.13 -6.34 -11.03
CA HIS A 51 -6.50 -6.83 -12.35
C HIS A 51 -7.91 -7.44 -12.34
N GLU A 52 -8.23 -8.29 -11.37
CA GLU A 52 -9.57 -8.88 -11.22
C GLU A 52 -10.67 -7.81 -11.05
N ILE A 53 -10.39 -6.75 -10.29
CA ILE A 53 -11.37 -5.67 -10.11
C ILE A 53 -11.51 -4.87 -11.41
N TRP A 54 -10.40 -4.54 -12.06
CA TRP A 54 -10.38 -3.76 -13.31
C TRP A 54 -11.15 -4.43 -14.45
N GLU A 55 -10.98 -5.74 -14.63
CA GLU A 55 -11.72 -6.52 -15.63
C GLU A 55 -13.21 -6.66 -15.30
N GLY A 56 -13.56 -6.60 -14.01
CA GLY A 56 -14.95 -6.65 -13.55
C GLY A 56 -15.72 -5.32 -13.67
N GLN A 57 -15.04 -4.21 -13.97
CA GLN A 57 -15.66 -2.88 -14.04
C GLN A 57 -16.33 -2.63 -15.40
N ILE A 58 -17.60 -2.22 -15.37
CA ILE A 58 -18.34 -1.75 -16.56
C ILE A 58 -17.87 -0.35 -16.97
N GLU A 59 -17.67 0.52 -15.98
CA GLU A 59 -17.15 1.87 -16.14
C GLU A 59 -15.85 1.99 -15.35
N ARG A 60 -14.82 2.52 -16.00
CA ARG A 60 -13.48 2.68 -15.44
C ARG A 60 -13.26 4.14 -15.13
N GLU A 61 -12.75 4.43 -13.93
CA GLU A 61 -12.36 5.79 -13.57
C GLU A 61 -11.17 6.22 -14.43
N GLU A 62 -11.23 7.45 -14.95
CA GLU A 62 -10.05 8.04 -15.59
C GLU A 62 -8.91 8.15 -14.58
N TYR A 63 -7.70 7.83 -15.04
CA TYR A 63 -6.53 7.95 -14.21
C TYR A 63 -6.24 9.43 -13.90
N THR A 64 -6.16 9.72 -12.61
CA THR A 64 -5.63 10.97 -12.07
C THR A 64 -4.71 10.62 -10.93
N GLN A 65 -3.53 11.26 -10.88
CA GLN A 65 -2.57 11.01 -9.81
C GLN A 65 -3.17 11.43 -8.46
N GLN A 66 -3.10 10.56 -7.45
CA GLN A 66 -3.74 10.77 -6.15
C GLN A 66 -2.76 10.89 -4.98
N TYR A 67 -1.52 10.40 -5.14
CA TYR A 67 -0.51 10.57 -4.12
C TYR A 67 0.10 11.97 -4.13
N ILE A 68 0.58 12.38 -2.96
CA ILE A 68 1.46 13.54 -2.77
C ILE A 68 2.82 13.01 -2.34
N GLU A 69 3.88 13.50 -2.98
CA GLU A 69 5.25 13.28 -2.54
C GLU A 69 5.62 14.29 -1.45
N THR A 70 6.23 13.81 -0.38
CA THR A 70 6.67 14.60 0.76
C THR A 70 8.12 15.05 0.60
N GLU A 71 8.56 16.06 1.35
CA GLU A 71 9.95 16.53 1.32
C GLU A 71 10.97 15.44 1.70
N SER A 72 10.56 14.41 2.45
CA SER A 72 11.37 13.26 2.80
C SER A 72 11.38 12.15 1.74
N GLY A 73 10.84 12.41 0.53
CA GLY A 73 10.77 11.44 -0.56
C GLY A 73 9.79 10.28 -0.30
N HIS A 74 8.90 10.43 0.69
CA HIS A 74 7.82 9.47 0.95
C HIS A 74 6.56 9.87 0.19
N PHE A 75 5.72 8.89 -0.13
CA PHE A 75 4.47 9.08 -0.84
C PHE A 75 3.28 8.90 0.10
N GLN A 76 2.29 9.79 -0.03
CA GLN A 76 1.12 9.81 0.83
C GLN A 76 -0.18 9.80 0.05
N TRP A 77 -1.12 9.00 0.52
CA TRP A 77 -2.52 9.07 0.11
C TRP A 77 -3.38 9.38 1.32
N LYS A 78 -4.45 10.14 1.08
CA LYS A 78 -5.41 10.52 2.11
C LYS A 78 -6.81 10.17 1.68
N ASN A 79 -7.56 9.53 2.57
CA ASN A 79 -9.01 9.42 2.48
C ASN A 79 -9.65 10.12 3.69
N SER A 80 -10.97 10.00 3.84
CA SER A 80 -11.71 10.68 4.90
C SER A 80 -11.36 10.20 6.32
N GLY A 81 -10.81 8.99 6.48
CA GLY A 81 -10.56 8.36 7.79
C GLY A 81 -9.10 8.12 8.14
N SER A 82 -8.22 8.07 7.14
CA SER A 82 -6.83 7.67 7.31
C SER A 82 -5.90 8.31 6.27
N VAL A 83 -4.63 8.38 6.63
CA VAL A 83 -3.51 8.70 5.73
C VAL A 83 -2.57 7.51 5.72
N ILE A 84 -2.26 7.00 4.54
CA ILE A 84 -1.19 6.02 4.37
C ILE A 84 0.06 6.74 3.86
N THR A 85 1.22 6.37 4.40
CA THR A 85 2.54 6.85 3.99
C THR A 85 3.42 5.65 3.65
N VAL A 86 4.12 5.71 2.52
CA VAL A 86 5.03 4.67 2.04
C VAL A 86 6.35 5.34 1.63
N GLY A 87 7.47 4.72 1.96
CA GLY A 87 8.79 5.20 1.57
C GLY A 87 9.91 4.26 1.97
N VAL A 88 11.15 4.71 1.83
CA VAL A 88 12.33 3.99 2.32
C VAL A 88 12.61 4.42 3.75
N SER A 89 12.89 3.45 4.62
CA SER A 89 13.20 3.77 6.00
C SER A 89 14.57 4.44 6.16
N SER A 90 14.63 5.51 6.96
CA SER A 90 15.89 6.20 7.28
C SER A 90 16.85 5.32 8.09
N ASP A 91 16.30 4.42 8.90
CA ASP A 91 17.05 3.67 9.92
C ASP A 91 17.33 2.23 9.48
N PHE A 92 16.64 1.75 8.46
CA PHE A 92 16.69 0.37 7.99
C PHE A 92 16.70 0.31 6.47
N SER A 93 17.50 -0.60 5.90
CA SER A 93 17.32 -1.02 4.50
C SER A 93 16.04 -1.85 4.41
N ALA A 94 14.90 -1.16 4.29
CA ALA A 94 13.55 -1.70 4.22
C ALA A 94 12.59 -0.63 3.69
N ILE A 95 11.49 -1.07 3.07
CA ILE A 95 10.36 -0.20 2.74
C ILE A 95 9.54 -0.04 4.02
N GLU A 96 9.19 1.20 4.36
CA GLU A 96 8.30 1.49 5.48
C GLU A 96 6.89 1.80 5.01
N ILE A 97 5.91 1.31 5.77
CA ILE A 97 4.49 1.61 5.56
C ILE A 97 3.87 2.01 6.89
N LYS A 98 3.17 3.13 6.86
CA LYS A 98 2.48 3.69 8.03
C LYS A 98 1.05 4.07 7.67
N ILE A 99 0.10 3.75 8.54
CA ILE A 99 -1.26 4.29 8.48
C ILE A 99 -1.49 5.15 9.72
N ASN A 100 -1.80 6.43 9.52
CA ASN A 100 -2.30 7.32 10.56
C ASN A 100 -3.81 7.46 10.39
N GLY A 101 -4.58 6.99 11.38
CA GLY A 101 -6.04 7.01 11.34
C GLY A 101 -6.63 5.88 12.17
N ASN A 102 -7.96 5.81 12.22
CA ASN A 102 -8.68 4.82 13.03
C ASN A 102 -9.26 3.66 12.19
N SER A 103 -8.98 3.64 10.89
CA SER A 103 -9.51 2.64 9.97
C SER A 103 -8.43 2.13 9.01
N PRO A 104 -8.61 0.93 8.44
CA PRO A 104 -7.83 0.47 7.31
C PRO A 104 -7.84 1.51 6.18
N PHE A 105 -6.78 1.56 5.39
CA PHE A 105 -6.73 2.47 4.26
C PHE A 105 -7.45 1.83 3.07
N LYS A 106 -8.64 2.36 2.74
CA LYS A 106 -9.43 1.94 1.58
C LYS A 106 -8.88 2.57 0.32
N MET A 107 -8.36 1.75 -0.59
CA MET A 107 -7.73 2.16 -1.85
C MET A 107 -8.66 1.95 -3.04
N SER A 108 -8.76 2.97 -3.89
CA SER A 108 -9.27 2.81 -5.27
C SER A 108 -8.27 2.05 -6.14
N ILE A 109 -8.68 1.56 -7.31
CA ILE A 109 -7.76 0.83 -8.21
C ILE A 109 -6.60 1.70 -8.69
N ASN A 110 -6.86 2.99 -8.98
CA ASN A 110 -5.80 3.92 -9.32
C ASN A 110 -4.76 4.02 -8.19
N GLN A 111 -5.19 4.13 -6.93
CA GLN A 111 -4.29 4.15 -5.77
C GLN A 111 -3.53 2.84 -5.57
N VAL A 112 -4.16 1.69 -5.83
CA VAL A 112 -3.48 0.39 -5.77
C VAL A 112 -2.37 0.32 -6.82
N VAL A 113 -2.62 0.78 -8.05
CA VAL A 113 -1.62 0.82 -9.13
C VAL A 113 -0.46 1.74 -8.76
N GLU A 114 -0.74 2.94 -8.25
CA GLU A 114 0.30 3.87 -7.79
C GLU A 114 1.14 3.26 -6.67
N PHE A 115 0.50 2.63 -5.67
CA PHE A 115 1.19 1.95 -4.58
C PHE A 115 2.11 0.84 -5.11
N ILE A 116 1.65 0.01 -6.04
CA ILE A 116 2.45 -1.05 -6.66
C ILE A 116 3.68 -0.46 -7.35
N GLN A 117 3.50 0.58 -8.17
CA GLN A 117 4.59 1.23 -8.90
C GLN A 117 5.63 1.84 -7.97
N ILE A 118 5.20 2.52 -6.91
CA ILE A 118 6.09 3.11 -5.91
C ILE A 118 6.88 2.03 -5.18
N VAL A 119 6.23 0.95 -4.75
CA VAL A 119 6.94 -0.15 -4.06
C VAL A 119 7.92 -0.84 -5.01
N GLN A 120 7.56 -1.04 -6.27
CA GLN A 120 8.43 -1.64 -7.29
C GLN A 120 9.64 -0.77 -7.64
N MET A 121 9.49 0.56 -7.62
CA MET A 121 10.60 1.50 -7.78
C MET A 121 11.69 1.21 -6.75
N TYR A 122 11.31 1.04 -5.48
CA TYR A 122 12.26 0.73 -4.40
C TYR A 122 12.80 -0.71 -4.41
N LEU A 123 12.27 -1.60 -5.24
CA LEU A 123 12.79 -2.96 -5.43
C LEU A 123 13.80 -3.06 -6.59
N SER A 124 13.87 -2.03 -7.44
CA SER A 124 14.68 -2.02 -8.65
C SER A 124 16.03 -1.32 -8.48
N ASP A 125 16.21 -0.63 -7.34
CA ASP A 125 17.45 0.03 -6.90
C ASP A 125 18.28 -0.89 -5.98
#